data_AF-A0A0G1AER4-F1
#
_entry.id   AF-A0A0G1AER4-F1
#
_cell.length_a   1.000
_cell.length_b   1.000
_cell.length_c   1.000
_cell.angle_alpha   90.00
_cell.angle_beta   90.00
_cell.angle_gamma   90.00
#
_symmetry.space_group_name_H-M   'P 1'
#
loop_
_entity.id
_entity.type
_entity.pdbx_description
1 polymer ?
#
loop_
_entity_poly.entity_id
_entity_poly.type
_entity_poly.pdbx_seq_one_letter_code
_entity_poly.pdbx_strand_id
1 'polypeptide(L)'
;MNFRKTALAVILLPLLFILASLTSLTKTPALPNGQNDWYITPVNIILAATDLDSGVGSINYKIDSGNWVAVTKSDTLNLAPNPSFETASSASSINTLYWEAGLQDGQATYSRNTLNYVFDATSIKINSTGASWHSISHAVSYAAANPLSNMNAEVWVKTESAIGSAYFKMFAVSKDIDDNFVYTELGQSNAVNGTTAWTKITETFVVSVPDAIGVYMEVGLEGAGVLYIDGATINNSLKSADTTFTVSTDGNHTVSYYSVDRSGNTEPTQTESFKIDQTPPTNWHNSSAYRGVGPCDHCLYVTTMVDDTASGLSTLTDKFQYHTDRNPGFGNFEDLMQCANNWQADQWAPLISPPFLPGATTANLLTPKTDFCDSNWKICKTVRFYAEDLAGNSSTKDLCINGPWIKLRGGGLAGSRLGINMLSEASDNNTDSIIEAGNTQISFFTSTKDWVVKNNFGVKDYTYAELLDTARTPIEIFTSLPVTNGVYIKNGNFTISPTSIPSGYGTSTFRQVIFVNGDLRFDKEITLSPESAVLFVVSGNVEIRKTVSEIECAVHADGTFYTAYDTNEGDQTGTLKLSGVFVANKFIFQRTLQGTDNVEDPSEDFTYDPKFGNLLREYIGINAVRWLKTE
;
A
#
# COMPACT_ATOMS: atom_id res chain seq x y z
N MET A 1 15.26 16.68 78.59
CA MET A 1 15.40 17.63 77.45
C MET A 1 16.32 16.98 76.44
N ASN A 2 15.72 16.48 75.35
CA ASN A 2 16.39 15.78 74.26
C ASN A 2 17.12 16.77 73.35
N PHE A 3 18.40 16.57 73.11
CA PHE A 3 19.07 17.08 71.91
C PHE A 3 19.40 15.90 71.00
N ARG A 4 18.58 15.75 69.95
CA ARG A 4 18.84 14.84 68.82
C ARG A 4 20.08 15.35 68.08
N LYS A 5 21.13 14.52 67.99
CA LYS A 5 22.17 14.66 66.98
C LYS A 5 21.58 14.13 65.66
N THR A 6 21.30 15.02 64.74
CA THR A 6 21.09 14.70 63.33
C THR A 6 22.41 14.22 62.74
N ALA A 7 22.55 12.92 62.53
CA ALA A 7 23.61 12.37 61.69
C ALA A 7 23.18 12.56 60.22
N LEU A 8 23.77 13.54 59.56
CA LEU A 8 23.72 13.69 58.11
C LEU A 8 24.65 12.62 57.52
N ALA A 9 24.09 11.50 57.07
CA ALA A 9 24.84 10.49 56.34
C ALA A 9 25.14 11.04 54.94
N VAL A 10 26.30 11.68 54.80
CA VAL A 10 26.90 11.97 53.49
C VAL A 10 27.38 10.63 52.94
N ILE A 11 26.56 10.03 52.07
CA ILE A 11 26.96 8.87 51.27
C ILE A 11 27.94 9.39 50.21
N LEU A 12 29.22 9.29 50.51
CA LEU A 12 30.28 9.44 49.52
C LEU A 12 30.29 8.14 48.69
N LEU A 13 29.46 8.05 47.65
CA LEU A 13 29.55 6.96 46.68
C LEU A 13 30.90 7.10 45.94
N PRO A 14 31.81 6.11 46.00
CA PRO A 14 32.91 6.05 45.07
C PRO A 14 32.33 5.92 43.66
N LEU A 15 32.98 6.58 42.68
CA LEU A 15 32.66 6.47 41.26
C LEU A 15 32.74 4.98 40.85
N LEU A 16 31.62 4.27 40.94
CA LEU A 16 31.45 2.94 40.35
C LEU A 16 31.27 3.17 38.85
N PHE A 17 31.93 2.37 38.02
CA PHE A 17 31.66 2.38 36.58
C PHE A 17 30.23 1.90 36.39
N ILE A 18 29.30 2.83 36.14
CA ILE A 18 27.90 2.51 35.90
C ILE A 18 27.79 2.08 34.45
N LEU A 19 27.48 0.81 34.22
CA LEU A 19 27.21 0.30 32.88
C LEU A 19 25.95 1.00 32.34
N ALA A 20 25.96 1.40 31.07
CA ALA A 20 24.74 1.89 30.44
C ALA A 20 23.72 0.75 30.29
N SER A 21 22.44 1.11 30.34
CA SER A 21 21.35 0.17 30.11
C SER A 21 21.42 -0.47 28.72
N LEU A 22 21.00 -1.73 28.58
CA LEU A 22 21.00 -2.46 27.31
C LEU A 22 19.57 -2.70 26.83
N THR A 23 19.25 -2.30 25.60
CA THR A 23 17.93 -2.59 24.99
C THR A 23 17.98 -3.78 24.02
N SER A 24 16.91 -4.58 24.03
CA SER A 24 16.64 -5.63 23.04
C SER A 24 15.33 -5.34 22.30
N LEU A 25 15.27 -5.74 21.03
CA LEU A 25 14.08 -5.60 20.17
C LEU A 25 13.52 -6.98 19.82
N THR A 26 12.20 -7.14 19.97
CA THR A 26 11.47 -8.31 19.46
C THR A 26 10.34 -7.88 18.53
N LYS A 27 10.10 -8.67 17.48
CA LYS A 27 9.08 -8.44 16.45
C LYS A 27 7.98 -9.48 16.54
N THR A 28 6.74 -9.09 16.28
CA THR A 28 5.61 -10.00 16.04
C THR A 28 4.86 -9.56 14.78
N PRO A 29 4.88 -10.35 13.70
CA PRO A 29 5.51 -11.66 13.56
C PRO A 29 7.05 -11.63 13.68
N ALA A 30 7.66 -12.68 14.22
CA ALA A 30 9.11 -12.74 14.42
C ALA A 30 9.90 -12.78 13.11
N LEU A 31 9.32 -13.41 12.09
CA LEU A 31 9.85 -13.51 10.73
C LEU A 31 8.84 -12.94 9.73
N PRO A 32 9.30 -12.47 8.55
CA PRO A 32 8.41 -12.08 7.45
C PRO A 32 7.39 -13.17 7.12
N ASN A 33 6.13 -12.78 6.91
CA ASN A 33 5.02 -13.68 6.61
C ASN A 33 4.50 -13.56 5.16
N GLY A 34 5.18 -12.77 4.32
CA GLY A 34 5.05 -12.73 2.87
C GLY A 34 6.24 -13.36 2.16
N GLN A 35 6.28 -13.20 0.84
CA GLN A 35 7.38 -13.63 -0.01
C GLN A 35 8.57 -12.66 0.05
N ASN A 36 9.76 -13.10 -0.40
CA ASN A 36 10.96 -12.28 -0.57
C ASN A 36 11.30 -11.41 0.66
N ASP A 37 11.18 -11.92 1.88
CA ASP A 37 11.43 -11.21 3.14
C ASP A 37 10.49 -10.02 3.44
N TRP A 38 9.31 -9.97 2.82
CA TRP A 38 8.27 -8.98 3.12
C TRP A 38 7.33 -9.43 4.24
N TYR A 39 6.90 -8.48 5.06
CA TYR A 39 5.75 -8.66 5.94
C TYR A 39 4.48 -8.21 5.19
N ILE A 40 3.45 -9.04 5.19
CA ILE A 40 2.12 -8.73 4.62
C ILE A 40 1.10 -8.36 5.70
N THR A 41 1.58 -8.11 6.92
CA THR A 41 0.79 -7.66 8.07
C THR A 41 1.58 -6.65 8.88
N PRO A 42 0.93 -5.81 9.69
CA PRO A 42 1.64 -4.91 10.59
C PRO A 42 2.61 -5.65 11.52
N VAL A 43 3.73 -5.00 11.84
CA VAL A 43 4.76 -5.55 12.73
C VAL A 43 4.66 -4.85 14.09
N ASN A 44 4.36 -5.62 15.13
CA ASN A 44 4.41 -5.17 16.51
C ASN A 44 5.84 -5.29 17.04
N ILE A 45 6.35 -4.20 17.60
CA ILE A 45 7.69 -4.10 18.17
C ILE A 45 7.58 -4.02 19.69
N ILE A 46 8.40 -4.79 20.39
CA ILE A 46 8.64 -4.64 21.82
C ILE A 46 10.11 -4.32 22.02
N LEU A 47 10.39 -3.19 22.66
CA LEU A 47 11.73 -2.82 23.13
C LEU A 47 11.78 -3.09 24.63
N ALA A 48 12.71 -3.94 25.08
CA ALA A 48 12.92 -4.24 26.50
C ALA A 48 14.34 -3.85 26.90
N ALA A 49 14.47 -2.97 27.88
CA ALA A 49 15.75 -2.47 28.39
C ALA A 49 16.04 -3.05 29.78
N THR A 50 17.31 -3.30 30.06
CA THR A 50 17.79 -3.76 31.37
C THR A 50 18.96 -2.90 31.83
N ASP A 51 18.97 -2.55 33.11
CA ASP A 51 20.08 -1.85 33.76
C ASP A 51 20.28 -2.45 35.14
N LEU A 52 21.48 -2.96 35.43
CA LEU A 52 21.72 -3.64 36.70
C LEU A 52 21.96 -2.68 37.86
N ASP A 53 22.48 -1.48 37.63
CA ASP A 53 22.96 -0.61 38.72
C ASP A 53 21.97 0.50 39.07
N SER A 54 21.67 1.36 38.10
CA SER A 54 20.88 2.58 38.33
C SER A 54 19.41 2.44 37.95
N GLY A 55 19.06 1.38 37.22
CA GLY A 55 17.76 1.19 36.62
C GLY A 55 17.60 1.97 35.30
N VAL A 56 16.65 1.54 34.48
CA VAL A 56 16.34 2.20 33.21
C VAL A 56 15.58 3.50 33.47
N GLY A 57 16.07 4.64 32.98
CA GLY A 57 15.42 5.95 33.08
C GLY A 57 14.43 6.22 31.93
N SER A 58 14.82 5.91 30.69
CA SER A 58 13.94 6.00 29.52
C SER A 58 14.33 5.01 28.42
N ILE A 59 13.35 4.63 27.60
CA ILE A 59 13.56 3.97 26.31
C ILE A 59 13.20 4.97 25.23
N ASN A 60 14.10 5.20 24.28
CA ASN A 60 13.96 6.15 23.20
C ASN A 60 13.95 5.39 21.89
N TYR A 61 12.99 5.69 21.02
CA TYR A 61 12.92 5.08 19.70
C TYR A 61 12.44 6.07 18.65
N LYS A 62 12.76 5.81 17.40
CA LYS A 62 12.15 6.46 16.24
C LYS A 62 11.97 5.46 15.11
N ILE A 63 10.99 5.73 14.27
CA ILE A 63 10.72 4.99 13.04
C ILE A 63 11.17 5.88 11.88
N ASP A 64 12.02 5.34 11.02
CA ASP A 64 12.54 5.98 9.83
C ASP A 64 13.20 7.34 10.12
N SER A 65 12.81 8.36 9.36
CA SER A 65 13.24 9.75 9.54
C SER A 65 12.40 10.53 10.55
N GLY A 66 11.49 9.84 11.27
CA GLY A 66 10.64 10.43 12.29
C GLY A 66 11.39 10.97 13.51
N ASN A 67 10.65 11.65 14.38
CA ASN A 67 11.18 12.20 15.62
C ASN A 67 11.40 11.10 16.66
N TRP A 68 12.39 11.31 17.55
CA TRP A 68 12.58 10.48 18.73
C TRP A 68 11.40 10.59 19.68
N VAL A 69 10.87 9.44 20.05
CA VAL A 69 9.86 9.25 21.11
C VAL A 69 10.59 8.76 22.35
N ALA A 70 10.49 9.53 23.44
CA ALA A 70 11.05 9.17 24.74
C ALA A 70 9.97 8.60 25.65
N VAL A 71 10.15 7.35 26.09
CA VAL A 71 9.26 6.65 27.02
C VAL A 71 9.95 6.55 28.38
N THR A 72 9.61 7.44 29.29
CA THR A 72 10.16 7.47 30.65
C THR A 72 9.74 6.24 31.45
N LYS A 73 10.67 5.71 32.25
CA LYS A 73 10.48 4.54 33.11
C LYS A 73 10.62 4.90 34.59
N SER A 74 9.60 4.57 35.37
CA SER A 74 9.61 4.69 36.84
C SER A 74 9.81 3.32 37.49
N ASP A 75 10.29 3.34 38.73
CA ASP A 75 10.46 2.18 39.61
C ASP A 75 11.22 0.95 39.03
N THR A 76 12.18 1.18 38.14
CA THR A 76 13.09 0.18 37.52
C THR A 76 14.42 0.00 38.26
N LEU A 77 14.59 0.64 39.43
CA LEU A 77 15.84 0.58 40.19
C LEU A 77 16.09 -0.85 40.68
N ASN A 78 17.31 -1.35 40.49
CA ASN A 78 17.76 -2.53 41.20
C ASN A 78 18.09 -2.16 42.65
N LEU A 79 17.46 -2.83 43.60
CA LEU A 79 17.64 -2.60 45.03
C LEU A 79 18.74 -3.48 45.64
N ALA A 80 19.25 -4.47 44.91
CA ALA A 80 20.36 -5.29 45.38
C ALA A 80 21.66 -4.46 45.37
N PRO A 81 22.43 -4.42 46.47
CA PRO A 81 23.69 -3.68 46.50
C PRO A 81 24.77 -4.41 45.72
N ASN A 82 25.61 -3.65 45.02
CA ASN A 82 26.72 -4.19 44.20
C ASN A 82 26.34 -5.43 43.38
N PRO A 83 25.35 -5.32 42.48
CA PRO A 83 24.67 -6.45 41.87
C PRO A 83 25.56 -7.25 40.90
N SER A 84 26.51 -6.59 40.26
CA SER A 84 27.53 -7.18 39.37
C SER A 84 28.83 -7.56 40.11
N PHE A 85 28.90 -7.35 41.42
CA PHE A 85 30.06 -7.65 42.27
C PHE A 85 31.35 -6.88 41.89
N GLU A 86 31.23 -5.78 41.14
CA GLU A 86 32.35 -4.98 40.67
C GLU A 86 32.92 -4.03 41.72
N THR A 87 34.24 -3.80 41.68
CA THR A 87 34.93 -3.04 42.75
C THR A 87 36.20 -2.38 42.26
N ALA A 88 36.55 -1.24 42.86
CA ALA A 88 37.76 -0.48 42.53
C ALA A 88 39.09 -1.10 43.03
N SER A 89 39.06 -2.22 43.76
CA SER A 89 40.26 -2.83 44.37
C SER A 89 40.25 -4.35 44.27
N SER A 90 41.36 -4.92 43.79
CA SER A 90 41.58 -6.36 43.64
C SER A 90 41.82 -7.11 44.97
N ALA A 91 41.85 -6.41 46.11
CA ALA A 91 42.18 -6.98 47.42
C ALA A 91 40.99 -7.07 48.39
N SER A 92 39.80 -6.65 47.97
CA SER A 92 38.59 -6.65 48.80
C SER A 92 38.06 -8.08 49.02
N SER A 93 37.98 -8.50 50.29
CA SER A 93 37.27 -9.73 50.68
C SER A 93 35.78 -9.60 50.36
N ILE A 94 35.06 -10.73 50.25
CA ILE A 94 33.62 -10.71 49.95
C ILE A 94 32.85 -9.80 50.91
N ASN A 95 33.19 -9.83 52.20
CA ASN A 95 32.61 -9.03 53.29
C ASN A 95 32.78 -7.50 53.15
N THR A 96 33.52 -7.02 52.14
CA THR A 96 33.70 -5.58 51.89
C THR A 96 32.83 -5.07 50.74
N LEU A 97 31.98 -5.92 50.15
CA LEU A 97 31.16 -5.64 48.96
C LEU A 97 29.66 -5.58 49.25
N TYR A 98 29.27 -5.35 50.50
CA TYR A 98 27.89 -5.44 50.98
C TYR A 98 27.29 -6.85 51.03
N TRP A 99 28.04 -7.86 50.55
CA TRP A 99 27.69 -9.27 50.63
C TRP A 99 28.61 -10.00 51.62
N GLU A 100 28.08 -10.94 52.38
CA GLU A 100 28.79 -11.70 53.42
C GLU A 100 28.52 -13.19 53.26
N ALA A 101 29.47 -14.04 53.67
CA ALA A 101 29.28 -15.49 53.66
C ALA A 101 28.28 -15.92 54.75
N GLY A 102 27.27 -16.71 54.39
CA GLY A 102 26.22 -17.18 55.31
C GLY A 102 26.70 -18.24 56.32
N LEU A 103 27.67 -19.08 55.92
CA LEU A 103 28.30 -20.08 56.79
C LEU A 103 29.82 -20.05 56.59
N GLN A 104 30.58 -19.68 57.63
CA GLN A 104 32.04 -19.74 57.60
C GLN A 104 32.53 -20.98 58.36
N ASP A 105 32.81 -22.06 57.63
CA ASP A 105 33.38 -23.29 58.15
C ASP A 105 34.63 -23.71 57.34
N GLY A 106 35.26 -24.81 57.73
CA GLY A 106 36.40 -25.37 56.98
C GLY A 106 36.01 -26.11 55.70
N GLN A 107 34.73 -26.11 55.32
CA GLN A 107 34.20 -26.87 54.19
C GLN A 107 33.89 -25.99 52.97
N ALA A 108 33.90 -24.67 53.09
CA ALA A 108 33.75 -23.77 51.94
C ALA A 108 34.74 -22.62 51.89
N THR A 109 35.03 -22.16 50.68
CA THR A 109 35.79 -20.93 50.43
C THR A 109 34.99 -19.98 49.55
N TYR A 110 35.08 -18.70 49.88
CA TYR A 110 34.36 -17.60 49.22
C TYR A 110 35.38 -16.65 48.64
N SER A 111 35.32 -16.44 47.33
CA SER A 111 36.33 -15.64 46.62
C SER A 111 35.72 -14.89 45.47
N ARG A 112 36.36 -13.79 45.06
CA ARG A 112 36.06 -13.17 43.79
C ARG A 112 36.68 -13.98 42.66
N ASN A 113 36.01 -13.99 41.53
CA ASN A 113 36.45 -14.67 40.33
C ASN A 113 36.45 -13.72 39.13
N THR A 114 37.55 -13.73 38.38
CA THR A 114 37.76 -12.86 37.20
C THR A 114 37.75 -13.67 35.89
N LEU A 115 37.43 -14.97 35.94
CA LEU A 115 37.50 -15.88 34.80
C LEU A 115 36.13 -16.31 34.28
N ASN A 116 35.11 -16.23 35.12
CA ASN A 116 33.73 -16.59 34.80
C ASN A 116 32.85 -15.47 35.35
N TYR A 117 32.32 -14.63 34.49
CA TYR A 117 31.41 -13.53 34.85
C TYR A 117 30.41 -13.34 33.71
N VAL A 118 29.27 -12.72 34.01
CA VAL A 118 28.24 -12.32 33.04
C VAL A 118 28.34 -10.82 32.78
N PHE A 119 28.64 -10.03 33.80
CA PHE A 119 28.71 -8.57 33.72
C PHE A 119 30.15 -8.07 33.98
N ASP A 120 30.56 -7.08 33.20
CA ASP A 120 31.87 -6.41 33.21
C ASP A 120 33.12 -7.31 33.37
N ALA A 121 33.57 -7.58 34.60
CA ALA A 121 34.89 -8.17 34.85
C ALA A 121 34.96 -9.21 35.97
N THR A 122 33.99 -9.27 36.89
CA THR A 122 34.08 -10.11 38.08
C THR A 122 32.76 -10.76 38.49
N SER A 123 32.87 -11.83 39.26
CA SER A 123 31.75 -12.52 39.89
C SER A 123 32.17 -13.07 41.26
N ILE A 124 31.23 -13.66 42.00
CA ILE A 124 31.56 -14.41 43.21
C ILE A 124 31.68 -15.90 42.90
N LYS A 125 32.66 -16.55 43.52
CA LYS A 125 32.87 -17.99 43.53
C LYS A 125 32.76 -18.55 44.95
N ILE A 126 31.84 -19.48 45.13
CA ILE A 126 31.74 -20.38 46.28
C ILE A 126 32.33 -21.72 45.86
N ASN A 127 33.30 -22.23 46.61
CA ASN A 127 33.83 -23.58 46.42
C ASN A 127 33.59 -24.38 47.70
N SER A 128 32.61 -25.29 47.66
CA SER A 128 32.18 -26.13 48.77
C SER A 128 32.71 -27.56 48.61
N THR A 129 33.12 -28.14 49.74
CA THR A 129 33.51 -29.54 49.91
C THR A 129 32.56 -30.30 50.83
N GLY A 130 31.59 -29.60 51.44
CA GLY A 130 30.64 -30.13 52.41
C GLY A 130 29.28 -30.44 51.80
N ALA A 131 28.40 -31.07 52.60
CA ALA A 131 27.01 -31.33 52.23
C ALA A 131 26.03 -30.24 52.72
N SER A 132 26.52 -29.27 53.48
CA SER A 132 25.73 -28.16 54.04
C SER A 132 25.42 -27.07 53.00
N TRP A 133 24.54 -26.14 53.39
CA TRP A 133 24.24 -24.93 52.63
C TRP A 133 25.38 -23.91 52.80
N HIS A 134 26.04 -23.58 51.69
CA HIS A 134 27.08 -22.56 51.65
C HIS A 134 26.65 -21.43 50.73
N SER A 135 26.45 -20.25 51.31
CA SER A 135 25.81 -19.12 50.65
C SER A 135 26.54 -17.80 50.89
N ILE A 136 26.12 -16.80 50.13
CA ILE A 136 26.42 -15.38 50.37
C ILE A 136 25.09 -14.61 50.46
N SER A 137 25.04 -13.59 51.31
CA SER A 137 23.85 -12.74 51.46
C SER A 137 24.23 -11.30 51.67
N HIS A 138 23.30 -10.38 51.42
CA HIS A 138 23.47 -8.95 51.73
C HIS A 138 22.59 -8.53 52.91
N ALA A 139 22.38 -9.41 53.90
CA ALA A 139 21.48 -9.17 55.03
C ALA A 139 21.77 -7.88 55.81
N VAL A 140 23.05 -7.50 55.92
CA VAL A 140 23.48 -6.26 56.60
C VAL A 140 23.21 -5.00 55.76
N SER A 141 23.11 -5.15 54.45
CA SER A 141 22.81 -4.09 53.47
C SER A 141 21.53 -4.44 52.70
N TYR A 142 20.46 -4.73 53.45
CA TYR A 142 19.17 -5.15 52.88
C TYR A 142 18.55 -4.05 52.00
N ALA A 143 17.79 -4.47 51.00
CA ALA A 143 17.01 -3.61 50.13
C ALA A 143 15.78 -3.09 50.88
N ALA A 144 15.53 -1.78 50.88
CA ALA A 144 14.33 -1.22 51.48
C ALA A 144 13.07 -1.70 50.72
N ALA A 145 12.08 -2.20 51.45
CA ALA A 145 10.86 -2.75 50.88
C ALA A 145 9.70 -2.59 51.86
N ASN A 146 8.51 -2.27 51.33
CA ASN A 146 7.31 -2.11 52.15
C ASN A 146 6.60 -3.46 52.34
N PRO A 147 5.93 -3.68 53.48
CA PRO A 147 5.03 -4.81 53.67
C PRO A 147 4.01 -4.96 52.54
N LEU A 148 3.68 -6.20 52.19
CA LEU A 148 2.73 -6.60 51.13
C LEU A 148 3.14 -6.18 49.71
N SER A 149 4.36 -5.69 49.49
CA SER A 149 4.86 -5.40 48.15
C SER A 149 5.10 -6.68 47.35
N ASN A 150 4.66 -6.70 46.09
CA ASN A 150 5.05 -7.72 45.13
C ASN A 150 6.42 -7.36 44.56
N MET A 151 7.39 -8.27 44.69
CA MET A 151 8.77 -8.06 44.29
C MET A 151 9.25 -9.22 43.43
N ASN A 152 10.26 -8.96 42.62
CA ASN A 152 10.95 -9.96 41.82
C ASN A 152 12.43 -9.92 42.17
N ALA A 153 13.03 -11.09 42.23
CA ALA A 153 14.44 -11.29 42.49
C ALA A 153 15.03 -12.18 41.40
N GLU A 154 16.21 -11.83 40.89
CA GLU A 154 16.91 -12.61 39.87
C GLU A 154 18.40 -12.66 40.15
N VAL A 155 19.06 -13.74 39.77
CA VAL A 155 20.52 -13.82 39.82
C VAL A 155 21.02 -14.79 38.75
N TRP A 156 22.18 -14.51 38.16
CA TRP A 156 22.87 -15.45 37.29
C TRP A 156 23.74 -16.39 38.12
N VAL A 157 23.61 -17.68 37.84
CA VAL A 157 24.38 -18.73 38.49
C VAL A 157 25.02 -19.65 37.45
N LYS A 158 26.22 -20.13 37.74
CA LYS A 158 26.91 -21.18 36.98
C LYS A 158 27.53 -22.15 37.96
N THR A 159 27.41 -23.45 37.74
CA THR A 159 28.06 -24.45 38.59
C THR A 159 29.17 -25.20 37.87
N GLU A 160 30.09 -25.77 38.64
CA GLU A 160 31.17 -26.59 38.12
C GLU A 160 31.42 -27.75 39.08
N SER A 161 31.33 -28.98 38.56
CA SER A 161 31.42 -30.23 39.35
C SER A 161 30.50 -30.26 40.58
N ALA A 162 29.33 -29.61 40.52
CA ALA A 162 28.38 -29.56 41.61
C ALA A 162 27.58 -30.86 41.74
N ILE A 163 27.66 -31.48 42.93
CA ILE A 163 26.92 -32.67 43.35
C ILE A 163 25.83 -32.21 44.33
N GLY A 164 25.06 -31.21 43.90
CA GLY A 164 24.17 -30.42 44.75
C GLY A 164 23.31 -29.43 43.97
N SER A 165 22.52 -28.64 44.71
CA SER A 165 21.53 -27.70 44.18
C SER A 165 21.94 -26.25 44.46
N ALA A 166 22.06 -25.42 43.42
CA ALA A 166 22.24 -23.98 43.58
C ALA A 166 20.91 -23.25 43.41
N TYR A 167 20.62 -22.31 44.31
CA TYR A 167 19.40 -21.51 44.31
C TYR A 167 19.62 -20.24 45.16
N PHE A 168 18.61 -19.39 45.24
CA PHE A 168 18.57 -18.33 46.24
C PHE A 168 17.30 -18.37 47.07
N LYS A 169 17.40 -17.80 48.28
CA LYS A 169 16.30 -17.57 49.20
C LYS A 169 16.09 -16.08 49.37
N MET A 170 14.83 -15.69 49.55
CA MET A 170 14.45 -14.32 49.88
C MET A 170 14.02 -14.26 51.33
N PHE A 171 14.45 -13.21 52.02
CA PHE A 171 14.09 -12.96 53.42
C PHE A 171 13.55 -11.55 53.59
N ALA A 172 12.53 -11.40 54.43
CA ALA A 172 12.13 -10.12 54.99
C ALA A 172 13.00 -9.78 56.20
N VAL A 173 13.31 -8.49 56.34
CA VAL A 173 13.96 -7.90 57.50
C VAL A 173 12.90 -7.13 58.28
N SER A 174 12.70 -7.46 59.54
CA SER A 174 11.91 -6.68 60.50
C SER A 174 12.71 -6.49 61.79
N LYS A 175 12.11 -5.85 62.80
CA LYS A 175 12.71 -5.70 64.12
C LYS A 175 11.74 -6.16 65.21
N ASP A 176 12.27 -6.82 66.23
CA ASP A 176 11.49 -7.17 67.42
C ASP A 176 11.28 -5.97 68.36
N ILE A 177 10.58 -6.19 69.48
CA ILE A 177 10.27 -5.16 70.47
C ILE A 177 11.51 -4.55 71.14
N ASP A 178 12.64 -5.27 71.10
CA ASP A 178 13.92 -4.86 71.67
C ASP A 178 14.87 -4.25 70.62
N ASP A 179 14.33 -3.93 69.41
CA ASP A 179 15.05 -3.37 68.26
C ASP A 179 16.09 -4.32 67.63
N ASN A 180 16.04 -5.62 67.92
CA ASN A 180 16.89 -6.62 67.26
C ASN A 180 16.33 -6.99 65.89
N PHE A 181 17.21 -7.23 64.93
CA PHE A 181 16.82 -7.68 63.60
C PHE A 181 16.23 -9.09 63.62
N VAL A 182 15.10 -9.26 62.93
CA VAL A 182 14.43 -10.55 62.70
C VAL A 182 14.40 -10.80 61.19
N TYR A 183 14.82 -11.99 60.79
CA TYR A 183 14.87 -12.42 59.39
C TYR A 183 13.87 -13.55 59.15
N THR A 184 12.93 -13.34 58.24
CA THR A 184 11.86 -14.31 57.92
C THR A 184 11.94 -14.72 56.46
N GLU A 185 12.08 -16.02 56.18
CA GLU A 185 12.12 -16.54 54.81
C GLU A 185 10.77 -16.27 54.11
N LEU A 186 10.82 -15.65 52.94
CA LEU A 186 9.66 -15.31 52.10
C LEU A 186 9.44 -16.34 50.99
N GLY A 187 10.51 -17.02 50.57
CA GLY A 187 10.47 -18.01 49.49
C GLY A 187 11.86 -18.34 48.96
N GLN A 188 11.90 -19.26 48.02
CA GLN A 188 13.12 -19.77 47.39
C GLN A 188 12.90 -19.87 45.88
N SER A 189 13.93 -19.57 45.09
CA SER A 189 13.91 -19.83 43.66
C SER A 189 13.91 -21.32 43.34
N ASN A 190 13.59 -21.65 42.09
CA ASN A 190 13.90 -22.96 41.53
C ASN A 190 15.41 -23.26 41.66
N ALA A 191 15.73 -24.52 41.96
CA ALA A 191 17.10 -25.00 42.06
C ALA A 191 17.66 -25.43 40.69
N VAL A 192 18.92 -25.07 40.43
CA VAL A 192 19.69 -25.60 39.29
C VAL A 192 20.66 -26.68 39.78
N ASN A 193 20.65 -27.81 39.07
CA ASN A 193 21.48 -28.98 39.37
C ASN A 193 22.47 -29.24 38.21
N GLY A 194 23.75 -29.42 38.51
CA GLY A 194 24.76 -29.85 37.53
C GLY A 194 24.98 -28.94 36.30
N THR A 195 24.60 -27.66 36.34
CA THR A 195 24.63 -26.75 35.19
C THR A 195 25.98 -26.06 34.99
N THR A 196 26.64 -26.27 33.85
CA THR A 196 27.95 -25.67 33.53
C THR A 196 27.89 -24.37 32.73
N ALA A 197 26.70 -23.94 32.29
CA ALA A 197 26.47 -22.65 31.66
C ALA A 197 25.94 -21.63 32.68
N TRP A 198 26.03 -20.35 32.35
CA TRP A 198 25.33 -19.31 33.11
C TRP A 198 23.83 -19.43 32.88
N THR A 199 23.09 -19.55 33.96
CA THR A 199 21.63 -19.65 33.98
C THR A 199 21.08 -18.57 34.90
N LYS A 200 20.17 -17.76 34.38
CA LYS A 200 19.41 -16.83 35.22
C LYS A 200 18.32 -17.57 35.95
N ILE A 201 18.30 -17.48 37.28
CA ILE A 201 17.22 -17.96 38.13
C ILE A 201 16.43 -16.76 38.64
N THR A 202 15.10 -16.88 38.66
CA THR A 202 14.16 -15.79 38.96
C THR A 202 13.12 -16.30 39.95
N GLU A 203 12.68 -15.45 40.88
CA GLU A 203 11.59 -15.71 41.82
C GLU A 203 10.77 -14.44 42.07
N THR A 204 9.44 -14.57 41.98
CA THR A 204 8.50 -13.52 42.38
C THR A 204 7.95 -13.82 43.76
N PHE A 205 8.01 -12.87 44.68
CA PHE A 205 7.61 -13.06 46.07
C PHE A 205 6.82 -11.86 46.60
N VAL A 206 6.12 -12.08 47.71
CA VAL A 206 5.40 -11.03 48.46
C VAL A 206 6.11 -10.80 49.78
N VAL A 207 6.33 -9.54 50.15
CA VAL A 207 6.84 -9.18 51.49
C VAL A 207 5.74 -9.41 52.53
N SER A 208 5.52 -10.67 52.91
CA SER A 208 4.38 -11.13 53.72
C SER A 208 4.46 -10.74 55.20
N VAL A 209 5.59 -10.17 55.64
CA VAL A 209 5.83 -9.73 57.01
C VAL A 209 5.25 -8.31 57.23
N PRO A 210 4.26 -8.13 58.13
CA PRO A 210 3.52 -6.86 58.29
C PRO A 210 4.36 -5.64 58.70
N ASP A 211 5.48 -5.87 59.35
CA ASP A 211 6.41 -4.89 59.91
C ASP A 211 7.80 -4.98 59.25
N ALA A 212 7.86 -5.53 58.03
CA ALA A 212 9.06 -5.52 57.22
C ALA A 212 9.54 -4.09 56.93
N ILE A 213 10.85 -3.89 57.09
CA ILE A 213 11.57 -2.66 56.72
C ILE A 213 12.42 -2.86 55.47
N GLY A 214 12.59 -4.11 55.03
CA GLY A 214 13.38 -4.46 53.87
C GLY A 214 13.38 -5.94 53.54
N VAL A 215 14.14 -6.29 52.52
CA VAL A 215 14.37 -7.66 52.07
C VAL A 215 15.83 -7.87 51.71
N TYR A 216 16.31 -9.10 51.80
CA TYR A 216 17.60 -9.47 51.24
C TYR A 216 17.53 -10.83 50.55
N MET A 217 18.48 -11.03 49.64
CA MET A 217 18.71 -12.27 48.93
C MET A 217 19.89 -13.01 49.57
N GLU A 218 19.73 -14.32 49.69
CA GLU A 218 20.80 -15.25 50.05
C GLU A 218 20.97 -16.28 48.93
N VAL A 219 22.11 -16.26 48.24
CA VAL A 219 22.41 -17.12 47.10
C VAL A 219 23.45 -18.16 47.50
N GLY A 220 23.22 -19.44 47.22
CA GLY A 220 24.12 -20.48 47.68
C GLY A 220 24.00 -21.81 46.94
N LEU A 221 24.85 -22.74 47.39
CA LEU A 221 24.92 -24.13 46.95
C LEU A 221 24.67 -25.04 48.14
N GLU A 222 23.72 -25.97 48.00
CA GLU A 222 23.52 -27.08 48.92
C GLU A 222 24.26 -28.31 48.36
N GLY A 223 25.37 -28.67 48.99
CA GLY A 223 26.23 -29.78 48.54
C GLY A 223 27.62 -29.35 48.04
N ALA A 224 28.42 -30.33 47.62
CA ALA A 224 29.80 -30.11 47.22
C ALA A 224 29.91 -29.66 45.76
N GLY A 225 30.90 -28.81 45.46
CA GLY A 225 31.23 -28.31 44.13
C GLY A 225 31.44 -26.80 44.12
N VAL A 226 31.42 -26.22 42.92
CA VAL A 226 31.65 -24.80 42.72
C VAL A 226 30.39 -24.11 42.21
N LEU A 227 30.09 -22.94 42.75
CA LEU A 227 29.04 -22.03 42.29
C LEU A 227 29.64 -20.65 42.00
N TYR A 228 29.37 -20.13 40.80
CA TYR A 228 29.63 -18.75 40.41
C TYR A 228 28.32 -17.96 40.42
N ILE A 229 28.34 -16.72 40.91
CA ILE A 229 27.17 -15.87 41.15
C ILE A 229 27.46 -14.47 40.56
N ASP A 230 26.53 -13.96 39.76
CA ASP A 230 26.62 -12.63 39.15
C ASP A 230 25.23 -12.00 38.88
N GLY A 231 25.16 -10.69 38.70
CA GLY A 231 23.95 -9.97 38.29
C GLY A 231 22.75 -10.16 39.22
N ALA A 232 22.95 -9.99 40.53
CA ALA A 232 21.88 -10.07 41.52
C ALA A 232 20.92 -8.88 41.40
N THR A 233 19.62 -9.13 41.32
CA THR A 233 18.61 -8.08 41.19
C THR A 233 17.48 -8.28 42.19
N ILE A 234 16.98 -7.16 42.73
CA ILE A 234 15.75 -7.09 43.50
C ILE A 234 14.99 -5.86 42.99
N ASN A 235 13.80 -6.05 42.44
CA ASN A 235 12.97 -4.96 41.91
C ASN A 235 11.48 -5.21 42.14
N ASN A 236 10.65 -4.24 41.75
CA ASN A 236 9.19 -4.37 41.85
C ASN A 236 8.67 -5.25 40.70
N SER A 237 7.99 -6.35 41.00
CA SER A 237 7.57 -7.33 39.98
C SER A 237 6.47 -6.84 39.04
N LEU A 238 5.82 -5.72 39.37
CA LEU A 238 4.77 -5.12 38.53
C LEU A 238 5.34 -4.10 37.52
N LYS A 239 6.65 -3.94 37.43
CA LYS A 239 7.30 -2.88 36.67
C LYS A 239 8.32 -3.45 35.69
N SER A 240 7.96 -3.50 34.42
CA SER A 240 8.85 -3.84 33.31
C SER A 240 9.41 -2.57 32.66
N ALA A 241 10.69 -2.66 32.28
CA ALA A 241 11.35 -1.65 31.48
C ALA A 241 11.16 -1.98 29.99
N ASP A 242 9.91 -2.02 29.51
CA ASP A 242 9.59 -2.33 28.11
C ASP A 242 8.59 -1.36 27.48
N THR A 243 8.64 -1.16 26.18
CA THR A 243 7.64 -0.37 25.44
C THR A 243 7.25 -1.07 24.16
N THR A 244 6.00 -0.87 23.74
CA THR A 244 5.41 -1.51 22.57
C THR A 244 4.83 -0.47 21.63
N PHE A 245 5.00 -0.70 20.33
CA PHE A 245 4.40 0.09 19.26
C PHE A 245 4.26 -0.76 17.99
N THR A 246 3.48 -0.29 17.02
CA THR A 246 3.21 -1.00 15.77
C THR A 246 3.70 -0.19 14.58
N VAL A 247 4.32 -0.86 13.61
CA VAL A 247 4.62 -0.32 12.28
C VAL A 247 3.68 -0.99 11.29
N SER A 248 2.84 -0.21 10.60
CA SER A 248 1.72 -0.72 9.80
C SER A 248 1.61 -0.13 8.41
N THR A 249 2.49 0.79 8.03
CA THR A 249 2.52 1.37 6.68
C THR A 249 3.33 0.48 5.75
N ASP A 250 3.03 0.52 4.46
CA ASP A 250 3.85 -0.18 3.47
C ASP A 250 5.15 0.60 3.18
N GLY A 251 6.19 -0.13 2.78
CA GLY A 251 7.50 0.38 2.46
C GLY A 251 8.63 -0.24 3.29
N ASN A 252 9.83 0.31 3.12
CA ASN A 252 11.00 -0.05 3.90
C ASN A 252 11.01 0.75 5.21
N HIS A 253 11.22 0.06 6.32
CA HIS A 253 11.25 0.63 7.65
C HIS A 253 12.57 0.38 8.36
N THR A 254 13.01 1.35 9.15
CA THR A 254 14.13 1.24 10.08
C THR A 254 13.73 1.78 11.44
N VAL A 255 13.74 0.91 12.45
CA VAL A 255 13.56 1.27 13.84
C VAL A 255 14.92 1.57 14.44
N SER A 256 15.14 2.79 14.91
CA SER A 256 16.32 3.16 15.70
C SER A 256 15.93 3.30 17.16
N TYR A 257 16.73 2.76 18.08
CA TYR A 257 16.42 2.77 19.50
C TYR A 257 17.65 2.83 20.40
N TYR A 258 17.49 3.39 21.59
CA TYR A 258 18.46 3.40 22.68
C TYR A 258 17.76 3.71 24.00
N SER A 259 18.37 3.36 25.11
CA SER A 259 17.92 3.65 26.47
C SER A 259 18.88 4.58 27.18
N VAL A 260 18.35 5.30 28.16
CA VAL A 260 19.11 6.13 29.10
C VAL A 260 18.83 5.60 30.49
N ASP A 261 19.87 5.35 31.26
CA ASP A 261 19.74 4.90 32.64
C ASP A 261 19.35 6.07 33.58
N ARG A 262 19.21 5.83 34.88
CA ARG A 262 18.88 6.91 35.84
C ARG A 262 20.06 7.80 36.22
N SER A 263 21.28 7.35 35.92
CA SER A 263 22.51 8.11 36.13
C SER A 263 22.81 9.06 34.96
N GLY A 264 22.04 8.95 33.87
CA GLY A 264 22.19 9.74 32.65
C GLY A 264 23.11 9.10 31.61
N ASN A 265 23.55 7.86 31.80
CA ASN A 265 24.33 7.13 30.79
C ASN A 265 23.42 6.70 29.66
N THR A 266 23.89 6.91 28.43
CA THR A 266 23.13 6.62 27.20
C THR A 266 23.81 5.48 26.45
N GLU A 267 23.05 4.44 26.09
CA GLU A 267 23.60 3.36 25.27
C GLU A 267 23.81 3.79 23.81
N PRO A 268 24.72 3.12 23.06
CA PRO A 268 24.84 3.34 21.62
C PRO A 268 23.51 3.05 20.90
N THR A 269 23.17 3.90 19.91
CA THR A 269 21.95 3.68 19.11
C THR A 269 22.03 2.38 18.32
N GLN A 270 21.02 1.54 18.50
CA GLN A 270 20.80 0.30 17.76
C GLN A 270 19.77 0.52 16.64
N THR A 271 19.82 -0.31 15.61
CA THR A 271 18.92 -0.23 14.45
C THR A 271 18.45 -1.60 14.00
N GLU A 272 17.18 -1.69 13.60
CA GLU A 272 16.59 -2.88 12.97
C GLU A 272 15.82 -2.44 11.72
N SER A 273 16.06 -3.12 10.59
CA SER A 273 15.37 -2.82 9.33
C SER A 273 14.51 -3.99 8.86
N PHE A 274 13.35 -3.67 8.30
CA PHE A 274 12.42 -4.63 7.70
C PHE A 274 11.55 -3.91 6.67
N LYS A 275 10.74 -4.66 5.93
CA LYS A 275 9.89 -4.12 4.87
C LYS A 275 8.48 -4.70 4.95
N ILE A 276 7.48 -3.86 4.74
CA ILE A 276 6.06 -4.21 4.83
C ILE A 276 5.42 -3.91 3.48
N ASP A 277 4.62 -4.84 2.98
CA ASP A 277 3.70 -4.58 1.88
C ASP A 277 2.43 -5.41 2.07
N GLN A 278 1.35 -4.73 2.43
CA GLN A 278 0.03 -5.31 2.64
C GLN A 278 -0.90 -5.09 1.45
N THR A 279 -0.47 -4.34 0.43
CA THR A 279 -1.33 -3.82 -0.62
C THR A 279 -1.13 -4.65 -1.89
N PRO A 280 -2.13 -5.42 -2.33
CA PRO A 280 -2.03 -6.13 -3.61
C PRO A 280 -1.89 -5.18 -4.81
N PRO A 281 -1.39 -5.68 -5.95
CA PRO A 281 -1.38 -4.95 -7.19
C PRO A 281 -2.75 -4.36 -7.52
N THR A 282 -2.79 -3.11 -7.93
CA THR A 282 -4.03 -2.34 -8.08
C THR A 282 -3.94 -1.36 -9.26
N ASN A 283 -4.83 -0.38 -9.29
CA ASN A 283 -4.91 0.65 -10.32
C ASN A 283 -4.94 0.06 -11.73
N TRP A 284 -5.83 -0.89 -11.97
CA TRP A 284 -6.00 -1.46 -13.30
C TRP A 284 -6.51 -0.40 -14.27
N HIS A 285 -5.80 -0.16 -15.38
CA HIS A 285 -6.12 0.95 -16.29
C HIS A 285 -5.75 0.66 -17.75
N ASN A 286 -6.17 1.55 -18.66
CA ASN A 286 -5.92 1.47 -20.11
C ASN A 286 -6.28 0.11 -20.74
N SER A 287 -7.37 -0.47 -20.24
CA SER A 287 -7.93 -1.72 -20.73
C SER A 287 -8.51 -1.58 -22.13
N SER A 288 -8.25 -2.55 -23.02
CA SER A 288 -8.77 -2.56 -24.39
C SER A 288 -8.87 -3.96 -24.95
N ALA A 289 -9.74 -4.14 -25.95
CA ALA A 289 -9.77 -5.33 -26.80
C ALA A 289 -9.65 -4.92 -28.27
N TYR A 290 -8.97 -5.72 -29.09
CA TYR A 290 -8.86 -5.46 -30.52
C TYR A 290 -8.74 -6.74 -31.34
N ARG A 291 -9.24 -6.68 -32.58
CA ARG A 291 -9.08 -7.76 -33.56
C ARG A 291 -7.67 -7.69 -34.17
N GLY A 292 -6.98 -8.83 -34.19
CA GLY A 292 -5.72 -8.97 -34.93
C GLY A 292 -5.94 -9.21 -36.43
N VAL A 293 -4.86 -9.17 -37.21
CA VAL A 293 -4.88 -9.59 -38.62
C VAL A 293 -5.09 -11.11 -38.72
N GLY A 294 -5.81 -11.56 -39.76
CA GLY A 294 -6.03 -12.99 -40.07
C GLY A 294 -7.45 -13.48 -39.81
N PRO A 295 -7.81 -14.68 -40.34
CA PRO A 295 -9.19 -15.18 -40.33
C PRO A 295 -9.58 -15.63 -38.92
N CYS A 296 -10.51 -14.91 -38.27
CA CYS A 296 -11.35 -15.37 -37.17
C CYS A 296 -12.27 -14.23 -36.72
N ASP A 297 -13.58 -14.44 -36.82
CA ASP A 297 -14.60 -13.42 -36.57
C ASP A 297 -14.87 -13.18 -35.08
N HIS A 298 -14.34 -14.03 -34.21
CA HIS A 298 -14.53 -13.97 -32.77
C HIS A 298 -13.22 -14.11 -31.96
N CYS A 299 -12.09 -13.79 -32.59
CA CYS A 299 -10.79 -13.85 -31.94
C CYS A 299 -10.21 -12.45 -31.65
N LEU A 300 -9.89 -12.20 -30.38
CA LEU A 300 -9.44 -10.90 -29.90
C LEU A 300 -8.13 -11.01 -29.13
N TYR A 301 -7.37 -9.92 -29.13
CA TYR A 301 -6.38 -9.62 -28.11
C TYR A 301 -7.05 -8.76 -27.05
N VAL A 302 -6.77 -9.03 -25.78
CA VAL A 302 -7.23 -8.20 -24.65
C VAL A 302 -6.01 -7.73 -23.89
N THR A 303 -6.01 -6.45 -23.51
CA THR A 303 -4.89 -5.82 -22.82
C THR A 303 -5.37 -4.95 -21.67
N THR A 304 -4.54 -4.81 -20.65
CA THR A 304 -4.73 -3.91 -19.51
C THR A 304 -3.38 -3.60 -18.87
N MET A 305 -3.29 -2.52 -18.10
CA MET A 305 -2.14 -2.24 -17.25
C MET A 305 -2.52 -2.39 -15.78
N VAL A 306 -1.54 -2.78 -14.96
CA VAL A 306 -1.65 -2.90 -13.51
C VAL A 306 -0.42 -2.27 -12.87
N ASP A 307 -0.61 -1.65 -11.71
CA ASP A 307 0.44 -1.03 -10.94
C ASP A 307 0.63 -1.73 -9.59
N ASP A 308 1.88 -1.74 -9.13
CA ASP A 308 2.23 -2.01 -7.74
C ASP A 308 3.38 -1.10 -7.32
N THR A 309 3.11 -0.15 -6.43
CA THR A 309 4.13 0.85 -6.03
C THR A 309 4.82 0.53 -4.72
N ALA A 310 4.35 -0.50 -3.99
CA ALA A 310 4.84 -0.85 -2.67
C ALA A 310 6.04 -1.81 -2.78
N SER A 311 5.81 -3.05 -3.20
CA SER A 311 6.89 -4.02 -3.44
C SER A 311 7.23 -4.20 -4.92
N GLY A 312 6.37 -3.75 -5.83
CA GLY A 312 6.49 -3.97 -7.27
C GLY A 312 5.98 -5.34 -7.70
N LEU A 313 5.81 -5.53 -9.00
CA LEU A 313 5.19 -6.73 -9.56
C LEU A 313 6.13 -7.94 -9.58
N SER A 314 5.57 -9.10 -9.23
CA SER A 314 6.18 -10.42 -9.38
C SER A 314 6.03 -10.94 -10.82
N THR A 315 6.94 -11.81 -11.23
CA THR A 315 6.88 -12.50 -12.53
C THR A 315 5.69 -13.45 -12.65
N LEU A 316 4.95 -13.71 -11.56
CA LEU A 316 3.70 -14.47 -11.57
C LEU A 316 2.49 -13.65 -12.05
N THR A 317 2.69 -12.37 -12.39
CA THR A 317 1.75 -11.51 -13.12
C THR A 317 1.80 -11.83 -14.63
N ASP A 318 1.51 -13.08 -14.99
CA ASP A 318 1.80 -13.65 -16.30
C ASP A 318 0.65 -14.47 -16.90
N LYS A 319 -0.54 -14.41 -16.30
CA LYS A 319 -1.63 -15.32 -16.62
C LYS A 319 -3.01 -14.67 -16.65
N PHE A 320 -3.91 -15.30 -17.40
CA PHE A 320 -5.31 -14.92 -17.50
C PHE A 320 -6.23 -16.14 -17.59
N GLN A 321 -7.52 -15.89 -17.35
CA GLN A 321 -8.63 -16.79 -17.60
C GLN A 321 -9.68 -16.04 -18.42
N TYR A 322 -10.62 -16.76 -19.01
CA TYR A 322 -11.79 -16.13 -19.59
C TYR A 322 -13.01 -17.02 -19.41
N HIS A 323 -14.18 -16.47 -19.74
CA HIS A 323 -15.39 -17.24 -19.89
C HIS A 323 -16.16 -16.74 -21.12
N THR A 324 -16.99 -17.61 -21.68
CA THR A 324 -17.85 -17.31 -22.82
C THR A 324 -19.30 -17.63 -22.45
N ASP A 325 -20.24 -17.36 -23.34
CA ASP A 325 -21.62 -17.82 -23.22
C ASP A 325 -21.74 -19.36 -23.31
N ARG A 326 -20.82 -20.04 -24.00
CA ARG A 326 -20.77 -21.51 -24.05
C ARG A 326 -20.16 -22.14 -22.81
N ASN A 327 -19.24 -21.42 -22.15
CA ASN A 327 -18.60 -21.85 -20.91
C ASN A 327 -18.65 -20.70 -19.90
N PRO A 328 -19.69 -20.64 -19.04
CA PRO A 328 -19.92 -19.49 -18.16
C PRO A 328 -19.00 -19.46 -16.92
N GLY A 329 -18.28 -20.54 -16.62
CA GLY A 329 -17.22 -20.56 -15.61
C GLY A 329 -15.89 -20.07 -16.18
N PHE A 330 -14.97 -19.60 -15.32
CA PHE A 330 -13.63 -19.20 -15.75
C PHE A 330 -12.76 -20.42 -16.09
N GLY A 331 -11.85 -20.24 -17.02
CA GLY A 331 -10.91 -21.27 -17.47
C GLY A 331 -10.27 -20.87 -18.79
N ASN A 332 -9.85 -21.87 -19.57
CA ASN A 332 -9.36 -21.70 -20.93
C ASN A 332 -9.59 -22.96 -21.77
N PHE A 333 -9.60 -22.80 -23.10
CA PHE A 333 -9.38 -23.93 -24.01
C PHE A 333 -7.89 -24.27 -24.09
N GLU A 334 -7.58 -25.56 -24.29
CA GLU A 334 -6.19 -26.04 -24.49
C GLU A 334 -5.51 -25.36 -25.69
N ASP A 335 -6.26 -25.19 -26.79
CA ASP A 335 -5.92 -24.28 -27.88
C ASP A 335 -6.82 -23.04 -27.78
N LEU A 336 -6.22 -21.90 -27.43
CA LEU A 336 -6.91 -20.63 -27.29
C LEU A 336 -7.60 -20.15 -28.57
N MET A 337 -7.29 -20.72 -29.73
CA MET A 337 -7.85 -20.34 -31.03
C MET A 337 -8.94 -21.32 -31.54
N GLN A 338 -9.33 -22.32 -30.73
CA GLN A 338 -10.30 -23.35 -31.14
C GLN A 338 -11.27 -23.73 -30.02
N CYS A 339 -12.47 -23.14 -30.03
CA CYS A 339 -13.54 -23.48 -29.09
C CYS A 339 -14.14 -24.90 -29.23
N ALA A 340 -13.71 -25.70 -30.21
CA ALA A 340 -14.13 -27.09 -30.35
C ALA A 340 -13.34 -28.06 -29.44
N ASN A 341 -12.22 -27.61 -28.88
CA ASN A 341 -11.38 -28.40 -27.99
C ASN A 341 -11.95 -28.47 -26.57
N ASN A 342 -11.31 -29.25 -25.71
CA ASN A 342 -11.76 -29.44 -24.34
C ASN A 342 -11.61 -28.14 -23.53
N TRP A 343 -12.70 -27.75 -22.85
CA TRP A 343 -12.69 -26.68 -21.87
C TRP A 343 -11.97 -27.12 -20.59
N GLN A 344 -11.00 -26.33 -20.12
CA GLN A 344 -10.25 -26.57 -18.90
C GLN A 344 -10.73 -25.60 -17.82
N ALA A 345 -11.69 -26.03 -17.01
CA ALA A 345 -12.26 -25.21 -15.94
C ALA A 345 -11.19 -24.82 -14.90
N ASP A 346 -11.23 -23.55 -14.49
CA ASP A 346 -10.33 -22.92 -13.50
C ASP A 346 -8.83 -23.04 -13.82
N GLN A 347 -8.46 -23.42 -15.05
CA GLN A 347 -7.08 -23.41 -15.52
C GLN A 347 -6.69 -22.03 -16.04
N TRP A 348 -5.43 -21.64 -15.81
CA TRP A 348 -4.89 -20.36 -16.24
C TRP A 348 -4.11 -20.53 -17.55
N ALA A 349 -4.30 -19.59 -18.47
CA ALA A 349 -3.54 -19.48 -19.71
C ALA A 349 -2.44 -18.41 -19.58
N PRO A 350 -1.30 -18.57 -20.27
CA PRO A 350 -0.21 -17.60 -20.22
C PRO A 350 -0.51 -16.34 -21.04
N LEU A 351 0.03 -15.21 -20.60
CA LEU A 351 0.04 -13.93 -21.32
C LEU A 351 1.18 -13.87 -22.36
N ILE A 352 1.07 -12.96 -23.33
CA ILE A 352 2.14 -12.61 -24.31
C ILE A 352 3.02 -11.46 -23.81
N SER A 353 2.61 -10.74 -22.78
CA SER A 353 3.33 -9.60 -22.18
C SER A 353 4.86 -9.78 -22.19
N PRO A 354 5.64 -8.77 -22.63
CA PRO A 354 7.09 -8.88 -22.59
C PRO A 354 7.57 -9.12 -21.15
N PRO A 355 8.72 -9.76 -20.96
CA PRO A 355 9.26 -9.92 -19.61
C PRO A 355 9.49 -8.54 -19.01
N PHE A 356 8.76 -8.21 -17.94
CA PHE A 356 9.11 -7.09 -17.07
C PHE A 356 10.06 -7.60 -15.99
N LEU A 357 10.94 -6.71 -15.52
CA LEU A 357 11.86 -7.04 -14.44
C LEU A 357 11.06 -7.27 -13.15
N PRO A 358 11.45 -8.25 -12.31
CA PRO A 358 10.87 -8.36 -10.96
C PRO A 358 10.97 -7.03 -10.22
N GLY A 359 9.87 -6.58 -9.62
CA GLY A 359 9.78 -5.29 -8.94
C GLY A 359 9.45 -4.11 -9.86
N ALA A 360 9.07 -4.36 -11.12
CA ALA A 360 8.50 -3.31 -11.97
C ALA A 360 7.22 -2.75 -11.32
N THR A 361 7.09 -1.41 -11.28
CA THR A 361 5.94 -0.78 -10.61
C THR A 361 4.68 -0.72 -11.47
N THR A 362 4.81 -0.99 -12.77
CA THR A 362 3.73 -1.01 -13.75
C THR A 362 4.02 -2.09 -14.78
N ALA A 363 3.02 -2.89 -15.17
CA ALA A 363 3.15 -3.86 -16.25
C ALA A 363 1.97 -3.78 -17.23
N ASN A 364 2.28 -4.00 -18.51
CA ASN A 364 1.28 -4.17 -19.55
C ASN A 364 0.95 -5.66 -19.75
N LEU A 365 -0.28 -6.03 -19.46
CA LEU A 365 -0.81 -7.38 -19.59
C LEU A 365 -1.50 -7.51 -20.95
N LEU A 366 -1.11 -8.52 -21.73
CA LEU A 366 -1.64 -8.76 -23.07
C LEU A 366 -1.90 -10.26 -23.26
N THR A 367 -3.14 -10.64 -23.53
CA THR A 367 -3.47 -12.03 -23.85
C THR A 367 -2.89 -12.44 -25.20
N PRO A 368 -2.70 -13.74 -25.46
CA PRO A 368 -2.69 -14.25 -26.81
C PRO A 368 -3.95 -13.90 -27.58
N LYS A 369 -3.92 -14.07 -28.90
CA LYS A 369 -5.15 -14.06 -29.68
C LYS A 369 -6.02 -15.19 -29.15
N THR A 370 -7.22 -14.87 -28.68
CA THR A 370 -8.12 -15.83 -28.03
C THR A 370 -9.46 -15.83 -28.74
N ASP A 371 -9.94 -17.02 -29.07
CA ASP A 371 -11.23 -17.34 -29.64
C ASP A 371 -12.31 -17.32 -28.53
N PHE A 372 -13.32 -16.47 -28.72
CA PHE A 372 -14.48 -16.31 -27.84
C PHE A 372 -15.73 -17.08 -28.32
N CYS A 373 -15.55 -18.06 -29.19
CA CYS A 373 -16.45 -19.10 -29.69
C CYS A 373 -17.54 -18.68 -30.68
N ASP A 374 -18.08 -17.47 -30.55
CA ASP A 374 -19.06 -16.92 -31.47
C ASP A 374 -19.12 -15.39 -31.35
N SER A 375 -19.78 -14.80 -32.35
CA SER A 375 -19.97 -13.36 -32.46
C SER A 375 -21.18 -12.85 -31.68
N ASN A 376 -21.73 -13.60 -30.71
CA ASN A 376 -22.83 -13.12 -29.87
C ASN A 376 -22.34 -12.13 -28.81
N TRP A 377 -21.87 -10.97 -29.27
CA TRP A 377 -21.30 -9.90 -28.45
C TRP A 377 -22.34 -9.16 -27.59
N LYS A 378 -23.63 -9.49 -27.72
CA LYS A 378 -24.70 -9.05 -26.81
C LYS A 378 -24.53 -9.62 -25.42
N ILE A 379 -23.92 -10.81 -25.31
CA ILE A 379 -23.56 -11.42 -24.03
C ILE A 379 -22.12 -11.02 -23.71
N CYS A 380 -21.93 -10.50 -22.50
CA CYS A 380 -20.60 -10.20 -21.99
C CYS A 380 -19.76 -11.49 -21.92
N LYS A 381 -18.64 -11.49 -22.65
CA LYS A 381 -17.59 -12.51 -22.51
C LYS A 381 -16.46 -11.85 -21.73
N THR A 382 -15.95 -12.48 -20.67
CA THR A 382 -15.05 -11.79 -19.73
C THR A 382 -13.65 -12.37 -19.79
N VAL A 383 -12.64 -11.51 -19.74
CA VAL A 383 -11.25 -11.89 -19.47
C VAL A 383 -10.89 -11.51 -18.05
N ARG A 384 -10.34 -12.43 -17.28
CA ARG A 384 -9.77 -12.23 -15.95
C ARG A 384 -8.26 -12.23 -16.02
N PHE A 385 -7.64 -11.10 -15.73
CA PHE A 385 -6.20 -11.01 -15.51
C PHE A 385 -5.85 -11.32 -14.06
N TYR A 386 -4.64 -11.81 -13.83
CA TYR A 386 -4.06 -12.03 -12.51
C TYR A 386 -2.77 -11.20 -12.37
N ALA A 387 -2.61 -10.60 -11.20
CA ALA A 387 -1.37 -9.95 -10.79
C ALA A 387 -0.98 -10.37 -9.38
N GLU A 388 0.32 -10.49 -9.15
CA GLU A 388 0.95 -10.73 -7.86
C GLU A 388 2.14 -9.75 -7.70
N ASP A 389 2.33 -9.24 -6.50
CA ASP A 389 3.47 -8.40 -6.13
C ASP A 389 4.67 -9.22 -5.59
N LEU A 390 5.77 -8.57 -5.26
CA LEU A 390 6.95 -9.23 -4.69
C LEU A 390 6.76 -9.68 -3.23
N ALA A 391 5.76 -9.16 -2.52
CA ALA A 391 5.39 -9.59 -1.17
C ALA A 391 4.45 -10.80 -1.16
N GLY A 392 3.94 -11.22 -2.32
CA GLY A 392 3.02 -12.33 -2.50
C GLY A 392 1.55 -11.97 -2.33
N ASN A 393 1.19 -10.69 -2.24
CA ASN A 393 -0.21 -10.30 -2.35
C ASN A 393 -0.64 -10.37 -3.82
N SER A 394 -1.90 -10.72 -4.06
CA SER A 394 -2.41 -10.88 -5.42
C SER A 394 -3.79 -10.28 -5.60
N SER A 395 -4.10 -9.92 -6.85
CA SER A 395 -5.39 -9.39 -7.25
C SER A 395 -5.77 -9.91 -8.65
N THR A 396 -7.05 -9.78 -8.99
CA THR A 396 -7.55 -10.11 -10.32
C THR A 396 -8.38 -8.96 -10.88
N LYS A 397 -8.42 -8.86 -12.21
CA LYS A 397 -9.23 -7.88 -12.92
C LYS A 397 -10.03 -8.54 -14.02
N ASP A 398 -11.35 -8.39 -13.93
CA ASP A 398 -12.31 -8.87 -14.89
C ASP A 398 -12.66 -7.75 -15.88
N LEU A 399 -12.50 -8.03 -17.17
CA LEU A 399 -12.82 -7.15 -18.27
C LEU A 399 -13.94 -7.76 -19.12
N CYS A 400 -15.09 -7.11 -19.11
CA CYS A 400 -16.18 -7.46 -20.00
C CYS A 400 -15.84 -7.06 -21.44
N ILE A 401 -15.88 -8.04 -22.34
CA ILE A 401 -15.64 -7.86 -23.77
C ILE A 401 -17.00 -7.79 -24.48
N ASN A 402 -17.67 -6.65 -24.32
CA ASN A 402 -18.82 -6.25 -25.13
C ASN A 402 -18.46 -4.94 -25.86
N GLY A 403 -18.14 -5.06 -27.14
CA GLY A 403 -17.65 -3.93 -27.92
C GLY A 403 -18.67 -2.81 -28.13
N PRO A 404 -18.28 -1.53 -28.20
CA PRO A 404 -19.16 -0.49 -28.75
C PRO A 404 -19.36 -0.71 -30.26
N TRP A 405 -20.56 -0.37 -30.73
CA TRP A 405 -20.92 -0.32 -32.16
C TRP A 405 -21.53 1.05 -32.47
N ILE A 406 -21.41 1.50 -33.72
CA ILE A 406 -21.91 2.80 -34.18
C ILE A 406 -23.11 2.63 -35.10
N LYS A 407 -24.04 3.60 -35.06
CA LYS A 407 -25.15 3.72 -36.00
C LYS A 407 -25.05 5.02 -36.78
N LEU A 408 -25.21 4.94 -38.10
CA LEU A 408 -25.15 6.04 -39.04
C LEU A 408 -26.49 6.19 -39.75
N ARG A 409 -27.11 7.35 -39.66
CA ARG A 409 -28.42 7.62 -40.27
C ARG A 409 -28.39 8.88 -41.13
N GLY A 410 -29.29 8.95 -42.11
CA GLY A 410 -29.52 10.15 -42.92
C GLY A 410 -28.81 10.16 -44.28
N GLY A 411 -28.25 9.02 -44.71
CA GLY A 411 -27.67 8.86 -46.05
C GLY A 411 -26.42 9.72 -46.29
N GLY A 412 -25.66 10.02 -45.23
CA GLY A 412 -24.43 10.80 -45.28
C GLY A 412 -23.21 9.99 -45.71
N LEU A 413 -22.02 10.46 -45.31
CA LEU A 413 -20.75 9.76 -45.51
C LEU A 413 -20.07 9.54 -44.15
N ALA A 414 -19.60 8.33 -43.90
CA ALA A 414 -18.70 8.01 -42.81
C ALA A 414 -17.38 7.48 -43.38
N GLY A 415 -16.30 8.22 -43.11
CA GLY A 415 -14.98 7.98 -43.68
C GLY A 415 -13.91 7.74 -42.62
N SER A 416 -13.02 6.79 -42.84
CA SER A 416 -11.79 6.63 -42.04
C SER A 416 -10.61 6.24 -42.92
N ARG A 417 -9.46 6.91 -42.76
CA ARG A 417 -8.22 6.57 -43.48
C ARG A 417 -7.64 5.21 -43.07
N LEU A 418 -7.88 4.79 -41.83
CA LEU A 418 -7.31 3.57 -41.23
C LEU A 418 -8.34 2.43 -41.09
N GLY A 419 -9.51 2.57 -41.73
CA GLY A 419 -10.61 1.62 -41.60
C GLY A 419 -11.49 1.89 -40.38
N ILE A 420 -12.59 1.14 -40.29
CA ILE A 420 -13.56 1.20 -39.20
C ILE A 420 -13.71 -0.23 -38.64
N ASN A 421 -13.21 -0.45 -37.43
CA ASN A 421 -13.22 -1.76 -36.78
C ASN A 421 -14.11 -1.69 -35.53
N MET A 422 -15.29 -2.29 -35.63
CA MET A 422 -16.22 -2.46 -34.51
C MET A 422 -15.94 -3.78 -33.78
N LEU A 423 -16.08 -3.75 -32.46
CA LEU A 423 -15.89 -4.94 -31.62
C LEU A 423 -17.17 -5.79 -31.55
N SER A 424 -18.36 -5.21 -31.73
CA SER A 424 -19.66 -5.90 -31.69
C SER A 424 -20.55 -5.62 -32.91
N GLU A 425 -21.55 -6.49 -33.10
CA GLU A 425 -22.60 -6.34 -34.12
C GLU A 425 -23.80 -5.57 -33.55
N ALA A 426 -24.44 -4.77 -34.40
CA ALA A 426 -25.71 -4.12 -34.08
C ALA A 426 -26.87 -5.14 -34.04
N SER A 427 -27.90 -4.87 -33.23
CA SER A 427 -29.13 -5.69 -33.22
C SER A 427 -29.93 -5.57 -34.53
N ASP A 428 -29.83 -4.41 -35.19
CA ASP A 428 -30.53 -4.03 -36.42
C ASP A 428 -29.56 -3.50 -37.49
N ASN A 429 -30.09 -3.11 -38.66
CA ASN A 429 -29.32 -2.38 -39.67
C ASN A 429 -28.77 -1.06 -39.09
N ASN A 430 -27.46 -0.88 -39.18
CA ASN A 430 -26.76 0.24 -38.55
C ASN A 430 -26.24 1.33 -39.51
N THR A 431 -26.43 1.18 -40.83
CA THR A 431 -26.09 2.26 -41.76
C THR A 431 -27.00 2.33 -42.99
N ASP A 432 -27.38 3.55 -43.35
CA ASP A 432 -27.93 3.91 -44.66
C ASP A 432 -26.99 4.83 -45.47
N SER A 433 -25.77 5.01 -44.96
CA SER A 433 -24.77 6.00 -45.38
C SER A 433 -23.65 5.38 -46.22
N ILE A 434 -22.95 6.22 -46.99
CA ILE A 434 -21.76 5.83 -47.74
C ILE A 434 -20.62 5.59 -46.74
N ILE A 435 -19.99 4.41 -46.80
CA ILE A 435 -18.81 4.10 -46.00
C ILE A 435 -17.56 4.25 -46.87
N GLU A 436 -16.63 5.07 -46.42
CA GLU A 436 -15.31 5.22 -47.02
C GLU A 436 -14.24 4.70 -46.05
N ALA A 437 -13.43 3.75 -46.51
CA ALA A 437 -12.28 3.28 -45.75
C ALA A 437 -11.02 3.36 -46.60
N GLY A 438 -9.97 3.93 -46.04
CA GLY A 438 -8.64 4.00 -46.67
C GLY A 438 -7.91 2.65 -46.72
N ASN A 439 -8.46 1.62 -46.08
CA ASN A 439 -8.01 0.23 -46.18
C ASN A 439 -9.23 -0.72 -46.28
N THR A 440 -8.99 -2.03 -46.34
CA THR A 440 -10.06 -3.04 -46.48
C THR A 440 -10.77 -3.39 -45.17
N GLN A 441 -10.52 -2.68 -44.07
CA GLN A 441 -11.13 -2.99 -42.77
C GLN A 441 -12.37 -2.12 -42.56
N ILE A 442 -13.53 -2.70 -42.87
CA ILE A 442 -14.86 -2.20 -42.52
C ILE A 442 -15.56 -3.36 -41.82
N SER A 443 -15.82 -3.24 -40.52
CA SER A 443 -16.44 -4.31 -39.72
C SER A 443 -17.90 -3.99 -39.40
N PHE A 444 -18.76 -5.02 -39.38
CA PHE A 444 -20.11 -5.03 -38.81
C PHE A 444 -21.08 -3.91 -39.25
N PHE A 445 -20.93 -3.37 -40.46
CA PHE A 445 -21.97 -2.54 -41.04
C PHE A 445 -23.05 -3.39 -41.72
N THR A 446 -24.30 -3.06 -41.43
CA THR A 446 -25.50 -3.72 -41.94
C THR A 446 -26.43 -2.65 -42.51
N SER A 447 -27.06 -2.93 -43.66
CA SER A 447 -27.92 -1.98 -44.36
C SER A 447 -29.17 -2.65 -44.90
N THR A 448 -30.26 -1.88 -44.98
CA THR A 448 -31.50 -2.28 -45.68
C THR A 448 -31.35 -2.24 -47.21
N LYS A 449 -30.23 -1.70 -47.72
CA LYS A 449 -29.94 -1.55 -49.15
C LYS A 449 -28.78 -2.44 -49.56
N ASP A 450 -28.74 -2.84 -50.82
CA ASP A 450 -27.60 -3.56 -51.40
C ASP A 450 -26.34 -2.71 -51.43
N TRP A 451 -25.18 -3.35 -51.20
CA TRP A 451 -23.88 -2.70 -51.19
C TRP A 451 -23.30 -2.59 -52.60
N VAL A 452 -22.77 -1.41 -52.94
CA VAL A 452 -21.96 -1.19 -54.15
C VAL A 452 -20.60 -0.67 -53.74
N VAL A 453 -19.55 -1.44 -54.03
CA VAL A 453 -18.17 -1.09 -53.68
C VAL A 453 -17.48 -0.42 -54.88
N LYS A 454 -16.91 0.76 -54.67
CA LYS A 454 -16.15 1.52 -55.67
C LYS A 454 -14.89 2.11 -55.05
N ASN A 455 -13.82 2.21 -55.84
CA ASN A 455 -12.63 2.96 -55.42
C ASN A 455 -12.95 4.46 -55.44
N ASN A 456 -12.63 5.17 -54.35
CA ASN A 456 -12.68 6.62 -54.28
C ASN A 456 -11.26 7.20 -54.30
N PHE A 457 -11.03 8.22 -55.13
CA PHE A 457 -9.73 8.91 -55.23
C PHE A 457 -9.66 10.08 -54.23
N GLY A 458 -9.97 9.81 -52.95
CA GLY A 458 -9.75 10.69 -51.81
C GLY A 458 -10.44 12.07 -51.82
N VAL A 459 -10.99 12.46 -50.67
CA VAL A 459 -11.41 13.85 -50.41
C VAL A 459 -10.24 14.61 -49.78
N LYS A 460 -9.96 15.85 -50.20
CA LYS A 460 -8.97 16.69 -49.51
C LYS A 460 -9.51 17.04 -48.13
N ASP A 461 -8.76 16.65 -47.09
CA ASP A 461 -8.99 17.14 -45.74
C ASP A 461 -8.37 18.54 -45.61
N TYR A 462 -9.13 19.46 -45.04
CA TYR A 462 -8.65 20.81 -44.72
C TYR A 462 -8.26 20.82 -43.24
N THR A 463 -7.22 21.55 -42.89
CA THR A 463 -6.87 21.83 -41.48
C THR A 463 -7.61 23.07 -40.98
N TYR A 464 -7.62 23.29 -39.66
CA TYR A 464 -8.07 24.54 -39.04
C TYR A 464 -7.46 25.76 -39.75
N ALA A 465 -6.15 25.74 -39.99
CA ALA A 465 -5.42 26.86 -40.58
C ALA A 465 -5.85 27.13 -42.03
N GLU A 466 -6.03 26.08 -42.84
CA GLU A 466 -6.50 26.23 -44.23
C GLU A 466 -7.96 26.70 -44.31
N LEU A 467 -8.82 26.23 -43.41
CA LEU A 467 -10.21 26.73 -43.31
C LEU A 467 -10.26 28.18 -42.85
N LEU A 468 -9.37 28.59 -41.95
CA LEU A 468 -9.28 29.97 -41.48
C LEU A 468 -8.79 30.92 -42.58
N ASP A 469 -7.81 30.50 -43.39
CA ASP A 469 -7.28 31.27 -44.52
C ASP A 469 -8.31 31.49 -45.64
N THR A 470 -9.23 30.52 -45.81
CA THR A 470 -10.28 30.58 -46.83
C THR A 470 -11.58 31.25 -46.37
N ALA A 471 -11.74 31.45 -45.05
CA ALA A 471 -12.93 32.06 -44.47
C ALA A 471 -12.94 33.59 -44.59
N ARG A 472 -14.13 34.19 -44.45
CA ARG A 472 -14.25 35.64 -44.24
C ARG A 472 -13.55 36.03 -42.92
N THR A 473 -13.08 37.27 -42.85
CA THR A 473 -12.44 37.81 -41.63
C THR A 473 -13.32 37.58 -40.39
N PRO A 474 -12.84 36.79 -39.40
CA PRO A 474 -13.64 36.47 -38.22
C PRO A 474 -13.78 37.64 -37.26
N ILE A 475 -14.90 37.67 -36.52
CA ILE A 475 -15.11 38.57 -35.37
C ILE A 475 -14.77 37.83 -34.07
N GLU A 476 -13.95 38.41 -33.21
CA GLU A 476 -13.58 37.75 -31.95
C GLU A 476 -14.77 37.68 -30.97
N ILE A 477 -14.96 36.51 -30.36
CA ILE A 477 -15.89 36.26 -29.26
C ILE A 477 -15.10 35.83 -28.02
N PHE A 478 -15.62 36.19 -26.84
CA PHE A 478 -14.93 35.94 -25.57
C PHE A 478 -15.59 34.86 -24.73
N THR A 479 -16.89 34.98 -24.46
CA THR A 479 -17.59 34.17 -23.44
C THR A 479 -18.83 33.46 -23.93
N SER A 480 -19.62 34.08 -24.83
CA SER A 480 -20.90 33.54 -25.28
C SER A 480 -20.93 33.32 -26.79
N LEU A 481 -21.73 32.35 -27.22
CA LEU A 481 -22.07 32.15 -28.61
C LEU A 481 -22.79 33.40 -29.16
N PRO A 482 -22.55 33.77 -30.43
CA PRO A 482 -23.33 34.82 -31.08
C PRO A 482 -24.75 34.34 -31.41
N VAL A 483 -25.70 35.24 -31.64
CA VAL A 483 -27.07 34.92 -32.13
C VAL A 483 -27.35 35.51 -33.50
N THR A 484 -26.30 35.91 -34.23
CA THR A 484 -26.42 36.52 -35.56
C THR A 484 -25.54 35.77 -36.55
N ASN A 485 -25.83 35.95 -37.84
CA ASN A 485 -25.05 35.37 -38.91
C ASN A 485 -23.61 35.88 -38.90
N GLY A 486 -22.62 35.02 -39.16
CA GLY A 486 -21.24 35.48 -39.30
C GLY A 486 -20.16 34.43 -39.15
N VAL A 487 -18.92 34.88 -39.34
CA VAL A 487 -17.70 34.13 -39.02
C VAL A 487 -17.11 34.73 -37.74
N TYR A 488 -16.80 33.87 -36.79
CA TYR A 488 -16.32 34.26 -35.47
C TYR A 488 -15.06 33.49 -35.10
N ILE A 489 -14.26 34.04 -34.19
CA ILE A 489 -13.08 33.38 -33.64
C ILE A 489 -13.05 33.48 -32.13
N LYS A 490 -12.69 32.40 -31.46
CA LYS A 490 -12.41 32.31 -30.04
C LYS A 490 -10.96 31.92 -29.85
N ASN A 491 -10.15 32.86 -29.35
CA ASN A 491 -8.77 32.56 -28.97
C ASN A 491 -8.74 31.84 -27.61
N GLY A 492 -8.08 30.69 -27.57
CA GLY A 492 -8.04 29.78 -26.42
C GLY A 492 -9.25 28.84 -26.35
N ASN A 493 -9.25 28.00 -25.32
CA ASN A 493 -10.28 26.97 -25.12
C ASN A 493 -11.68 27.59 -24.96
N PHE A 494 -12.69 26.87 -25.44
CA PHE A 494 -14.08 27.28 -25.38
C PHE A 494 -14.95 26.18 -24.79
N THR A 495 -15.83 26.54 -23.85
CA THR A 495 -16.75 25.59 -23.23
C THR A 495 -18.17 25.98 -23.54
N ILE A 496 -18.92 25.06 -24.15
CA ILE A 496 -20.37 25.12 -24.30
C ILE A 496 -20.99 24.73 -22.97
N SER A 497 -21.55 25.73 -22.28
CA SER A 497 -22.05 25.65 -20.92
C SER A 497 -23.32 26.51 -20.78
N PRO A 498 -24.05 26.42 -19.65
CA PRO A 498 -25.22 27.28 -19.44
C PRO A 498 -24.93 28.78 -19.51
N THR A 499 -23.68 29.21 -19.28
CA THR A 499 -23.29 30.63 -19.34
C THR A 499 -22.81 31.08 -20.72
N SER A 500 -22.36 30.14 -21.57
CA SER A 500 -21.90 30.47 -22.92
C SER A 500 -23.00 30.33 -23.98
N ILE A 501 -24.11 29.65 -23.68
CA ILE A 501 -25.29 29.57 -24.55
C ILE A 501 -26.26 30.72 -24.22
N PRO A 502 -26.52 31.67 -25.14
CA PRO A 502 -27.51 32.73 -24.94
C PRO A 502 -28.94 32.19 -24.74
N SER A 503 -29.76 32.94 -24.02
CA SER A 503 -31.19 32.63 -23.90
C SER A 503 -31.86 32.62 -25.28
N GLY A 504 -32.65 31.59 -25.57
CA GLY A 504 -33.33 31.42 -26.86
C GLY A 504 -32.41 31.00 -28.03
N TYR A 505 -31.16 30.58 -27.76
CA TYR A 505 -30.24 30.14 -28.82
C TYR A 505 -30.85 29.02 -29.69
N GLY A 506 -31.43 27.99 -29.08
CA GLY A 506 -32.05 26.87 -29.81
C GLY A 506 -33.33 27.21 -30.59
N THR A 507 -33.89 28.41 -30.42
CA THR A 507 -35.06 28.87 -31.18
C THR A 507 -34.76 30.05 -32.12
N SER A 508 -33.56 30.61 -32.03
CA SER A 508 -33.10 31.71 -32.87
C SER A 508 -32.67 31.21 -34.25
N THR A 509 -32.79 32.05 -35.27
CA THR A 509 -32.35 31.76 -36.65
C THR A 509 -31.00 32.43 -36.94
N PHE A 510 -29.96 31.63 -37.17
CA PHE A 510 -28.62 32.13 -37.51
C PHE A 510 -27.79 31.11 -38.30
N ARG A 511 -26.72 31.59 -38.94
CA ARG A 511 -25.73 30.77 -39.66
C ARG A 511 -24.32 31.21 -39.26
N GLN A 512 -23.59 30.31 -38.61
CA GLN A 512 -22.33 30.66 -37.95
C GLN A 512 -21.20 29.69 -38.28
N VAL A 513 -20.02 30.25 -38.51
CA VAL A 513 -18.76 29.51 -38.46
C VAL A 513 -17.96 30.08 -37.29
N ILE A 514 -17.55 29.22 -36.35
CA ILE A 514 -16.83 29.62 -35.15
C ILE A 514 -15.49 28.89 -35.12
N PHE A 515 -14.42 29.63 -35.31
CA PHE A 515 -13.06 29.13 -35.17
C PHE A 515 -12.65 29.13 -33.69
N VAL A 516 -12.26 27.99 -33.15
CA VAL A 516 -11.72 27.85 -31.79
C VAL A 516 -10.23 27.53 -31.90
N ASN A 517 -9.39 28.51 -31.54
CA ASN A 517 -7.94 28.35 -31.49
C ASN A 517 -7.55 27.76 -30.11
N GLY A 518 -7.90 26.50 -29.90
CA GLY A 518 -7.80 25.76 -28.64
C GLY A 518 -8.73 24.55 -28.65
N ASP A 519 -9.04 24.03 -27.46
CA ASP A 519 -9.97 22.91 -27.29
C ASP A 519 -11.43 23.39 -27.17
N LEU A 520 -12.36 22.59 -27.70
CA LEU A 520 -13.81 22.80 -27.57
C LEU A 520 -14.40 21.77 -26.61
N ARG A 521 -15.00 22.22 -25.51
CA ARG A 521 -15.66 21.34 -24.54
C ARG A 521 -17.18 21.52 -24.52
N PHE A 522 -17.93 20.42 -24.51
CA PHE A 522 -19.37 20.42 -24.30
C PHE A 522 -19.69 19.95 -22.87
N ASP A 523 -20.02 20.91 -22.00
CA ASP A 523 -20.57 20.66 -20.66
C ASP A 523 -22.11 20.72 -20.65
N LYS A 524 -22.72 21.20 -21.74
CA LYS A 524 -24.16 21.26 -21.95
C LYS A 524 -24.52 20.91 -23.40
N GLU A 525 -25.71 20.37 -23.57
CA GLU A 525 -26.33 20.11 -24.87
C GLU A 525 -26.48 21.39 -25.69
N ILE A 526 -26.34 21.25 -27.00
CA ILE A 526 -26.63 22.30 -27.96
C ILE A 526 -27.71 21.79 -28.91
N THR A 527 -28.81 22.52 -29.00
CA THR A 527 -29.91 22.26 -29.94
C THR A 527 -30.16 23.51 -30.77
N LEU A 528 -30.64 23.34 -31.99
CA LEU A 528 -30.81 24.43 -32.94
C LEU A 528 -32.24 24.47 -33.49
N SER A 529 -32.64 25.65 -33.99
CA SER A 529 -33.84 25.73 -34.81
C SER A 529 -33.60 25.00 -36.14
N PRO A 530 -34.63 24.45 -36.80
CA PRO A 530 -34.48 23.79 -38.11
C PRO A 530 -33.83 24.65 -39.20
N GLU A 531 -33.90 25.98 -39.05
CA GLU A 531 -33.36 26.97 -40.00
C GLU A 531 -31.95 27.47 -39.60
N SER A 532 -31.41 26.98 -38.48
CA SER A 532 -30.12 27.40 -37.94
C SER A 532 -29.00 26.40 -38.20
N ALA A 533 -27.78 26.91 -38.31
CA ALA A 533 -26.57 26.10 -38.39
C ALA A 533 -25.40 26.78 -37.70
N VAL A 534 -24.61 25.99 -36.96
CA VAL A 534 -23.30 26.38 -36.44
C VAL A 534 -22.27 25.30 -36.77
N LEU A 535 -21.13 25.73 -37.30
CA LEU A 535 -19.93 24.91 -37.46
C LEU A 535 -18.82 25.42 -36.54
N PHE A 536 -18.30 24.53 -35.71
CA PHE A 536 -17.07 24.76 -34.98
C PHE A 536 -15.89 24.22 -35.77
N VAL A 537 -14.89 25.07 -36.01
CA VAL A 537 -13.60 24.67 -36.57
C VAL A 537 -12.57 24.81 -35.46
N VAL A 538 -11.98 23.70 -35.01
CA VAL A 538 -11.25 23.58 -33.75
C VAL A 538 -9.82 23.16 -34.05
N SER A 539 -8.84 23.94 -33.58
CA SER A 539 -7.42 23.59 -33.78
C SER A 539 -6.93 22.50 -32.81
N GLY A 540 -7.63 22.29 -31.70
CA GLY A 540 -7.33 21.31 -30.67
C GLY A 540 -8.35 20.17 -30.59
N ASN A 541 -8.53 19.63 -29.39
CA ASN A 541 -9.43 18.53 -29.10
C ASN A 541 -10.89 18.98 -28.96
N VAL A 542 -11.79 18.02 -29.10
CA VAL A 542 -13.21 18.18 -28.80
C VAL A 542 -13.57 17.22 -27.68
N GLU A 543 -14.09 17.76 -26.58
CA GLU A 543 -14.35 17.02 -25.34
C GLU A 543 -15.83 17.09 -24.97
N ILE A 544 -16.53 15.96 -25.00
CA ILE A 544 -17.94 15.89 -24.60
C ILE A 544 -18.04 15.27 -23.22
N ARG A 545 -18.72 15.94 -22.29
CA ARG A 545 -19.00 15.41 -20.96
C ARG A 545 -20.00 14.25 -21.06
N LYS A 546 -19.80 13.18 -20.27
CA LYS A 546 -20.64 11.96 -20.29
C LYS A 546 -22.13 12.21 -20.03
N THR A 547 -22.46 13.31 -19.34
CA THR A 547 -23.84 13.73 -19.04
C THR A 547 -24.55 14.42 -20.20
N VAL A 548 -23.84 14.85 -21.25
CA VAL A 548 -24.45 15.43 -22.45
C VAL A 548 -25.08 14.30 -23.26
N SER A 549 -26.36 14.44 -23.64
CA SER A 549 -27.08 13.41 -24.40
C SER A 549 -27.34 13.79 -25.85
N GLU A 550 -27.20 15.08 -26.20
CA GLU A 550 -27.52 15.59 -27.52
C GLU A 550 -26.62 16.78 -27.93
N ILE A 551 -26.10 16.73 -29.15
CA ILE A 551 -25.34 17.79 -29.80
C ILE A 551 -25.82 17.93 -31.23
N GLU A 552 -26.41 19.09 -31.52
CA GLU A 552 -26.83 19.49 -32.86
C GLU A 552 -25.93 20.61 -33.38
N CYS A 553 -24.85 20.24 -34.06
CA CYS A 553 -23.93 21.17 -34.72
C CYS A 553 -23.01 20.44 -35.71
N ALA A 554 -22.28 21.19 -36.53
CA ALA A 554 -21.12 20.66 -37.23
C ALA A 554 -19.83 20.96 -36.46
N VAL A 555 -18.87 20.03 -36.51
CA VAL A 555 -17.56 20.13 -35.87
C VAL A 555 -16.49 19.64 -36.85
N HIS A 556 -15.45 20.44 -37.01
CA HIS A 556 -14.22 20.08 -37.69
C HIS A 556 -13.07 20.29 -36.69
N ALA A 557 -12.29 19.26 -36.40
CA ALA A 557 -11.21 19.33 -35.42
C ALA A 557 -9.90 18.76 -35.97
N ASP A 558 -8.80 19.50 -35.79
CA ASP A 558 -7.46 18.98 -36.07
C ASP A 558 -6.99 17.98 -34.99
N GLY A 559 -7.63 18.01 -33.80
CA GLY A 559 -7.34 17.14 -32.67
C GLY A 559 -8.21 15.89 -32.56
N THR A 560 -8.28 15.35 -31.34
CA THR A 560 -9.07 14.16 -31.00
C THR A 560 -10.47 14.54 -30.53
N PHE A 561 -11.47 13.79 -30.97
CA PHE A 561 -12.87 13.92 -30.57
C PHE A 561 -13.23 12.84 -29.55
N TYR A 562 -13.48 13.26 -28.31
CA TYR A 562 -13.81 12.42 -27.16
C TYR A 562 -15.32 12.49 -26.87
N THR A 563 -16.04 11.37 -26.96
CA THR A 563 -17.50 11.35 -26.75
C THR A 563 -17.94 11.34 -25.29
N ALA A 564 -17.00 11.04 -24.39
CA ALA A 564 -17.18 11.07 -22.95
C ALA A 564 -15.82 11.15 -22.21
N TYR A 565 -15.21 12.34 -22.20
CA TYR A 565 -13.82 12.52 -21.69
C TYR A 565 -13.68 12.25 -20.18
N ASP A 566 -14.77 12.36 -19.42
CA ASP A 566 -14.85 12.22 -17.96
C ASP A 566 -15.49 10.88 -17.51
N THR A 567 -15.53 9.90 -18.40
CA THR A 567 -15.98 8.53 -18.10
C THR A 567 -14.85 7.71 -17.48
N ASN A 568 -15.16 7.03 -16.38
CA ASN A 568 -14.31 6.02 -15.76
C ASN A 568 -14.83 4.60 -16.06
N GLU A 569 -13.98 3.59 -15.90
CA GLU A 569 -14.40 2.20 -16.06
C GLU A 569 -15.52 1.82 -15.08
N GLY A 570 -16.58 1.18 -15.58
CA GLY A 570 -17.76 0.80 -14.80
C GLY A 570 -18.83 1.89 -14.66
N ASP A 571 -18.57 3.12 -15.11
CA ASP A 571 -19.60 4.14 -15.20
C ASP A 571 -20.72 3.70 -16.15
N GLN A 572 -21.97 3.99 -15.80
CA GLN A 572 -23.09 3.85 -16.72
C GLN A 572 -23.29 5.16 -17.49
N THR A 573 -23.28 5.10 -18.82
CA THR A 573 -23.53 6.25 -19.69
C THR A 573 -24.74 6.02 -20.59
N GLY A 574 -25.52 7.07 -20.86
CA GLY A 574 -26.59 7.04 -21.86
C GLY A 574 -26.07 7.26 -23.30
N THR A 575 -26.91 7.00 -24.29
CA THR A 575 -26.64 7.30 -25.71
C THR A 575 -26.36 8.79 -25.93
N LEU A 576 -25.32 9.09 -26.73
CA LEU A 576 -25.06 10.43 -27.26
C LEU A 576 -25.60 10.56 -28.68
N LYS A 577 -26.51 11.50 -28.89
CA LYS A 577 -27.03 11.86 -30.22
C LYS A 577 -26.23 13.00 -30.82
N LEU A 578 -25.64 12.76 -31.98
CA LEU A 578 -24.78 13.69 -32.71
C LEU A 578 -25.43 13.99 -34.06
N SER A 579 -26.11 15.13 -34.14
CA SER A 579 -26.83 15.57 -35.34
C SER A 579 -26.03 16.65 -36.07
N GLY A 580 -25.42 16.30 -37.20
CA GLY A 580 -24.63 17.23 -37.99
C GLY A 580 -23.51 16.59 -38.81
N VAL A 581 -22.38 17.29 -38.90
CA VAL A 581 -21.18 16.84 -39.64
C VAL A 581 -19.99 16.90 -38.71
N PHE A 582 -19.31 15.78 -38.50
CA PHE A 582 -18.21 15.66 -37.55
C PHE A 582 -16.96 15.15 -38.27
N VAL A 583 -15.89 15.93 -38.18
CA VAL A 583 -14.56 15.62 -38.73
C VAL A 583 -13.55 15.80 -37.61
N ALA A 584 -12.69 14.80 -37.41
CA ALA A 584 -11.60 14.85 -36.45
C ALA A 584 -10.43 14.01 -36.94
N ASN A 585 -9.22 14.28 -36.45
CA ASN A 585 -8.05 13.43 -36.72
C ASN A 585 -8.23 12.03 -36.10
N LYS A 586 -8.87 11.96 -34.93
CA LYS A 586 -9.20 10.71 -34.25
C LYS A 586 -10.51 10.84 -33.49
N PHE A 587 -11.36 9.82 -33.53
CA PHE A 587 -12.51 9.67 -32.63
C PHE A 587 -12.18 8.65 -31.54
N ILE A 588 -12.53 8.97 -30.29
CA ILE A 588 -12.47 8.05 -29.16
C ILE A 588 -13.88 7.95 -28.56
N PHE A 589 -14.49 6.78 -28.75
CA PHE A 589 -15.81 6.43 -28.22
C PHE A 589 -15.65 5.83 -26.83
N GLN A 590 -16.03 6.59 -25.79
CA GLN A 590 -15.75 6.26 -24.38
C GLN A 590 -16.99 5.87 -23.58
N ARG A 591 -18.16 5.88 -24.22
CA ARG A 591 -19.42 5.55 -23.56
C ARG A 591 -19.56 4.04 -23.38
N THR A 592 -20.16 3.64 -22.27
CA THR A 592 -20.31 2.24 -21.86
C THR A 592 -21.67 1.70 -22.28
N LEU A 593 -21.73 0.40 -22.58
CA LEU A 593 -22.98 -0.33 -22.86
C LEU A 593 -23.78 -0.69 -21.60
N GLN A 594 -23.37 -0.24 -20.41
CA GLN A 594 -23.98 -0.61 -19.13
C GLN A 594 -25.16 0.31 -18.72
N GLY A 595 -25.51 1.31 -19.54
CA GLY A 595 -26.64 2.23 -19.32
C GLY A 595 -28.00 1.69 -19.77
N THR A 596 -29.08 2.44 -19.50
CA THR A 596 -30.49 2.01 -19.61
C THR A 596 -30.98 1.62 -21.01
N ASP A 597 -30.31 2.04 -22.09
CA ASP A 597 -30.85 1.95 -23.46
C ASP A 597 -29.93 1.23 -24.46
N ASN A 598 -28.75 0.76 -24.03
CA ASN A 598 -27.69 0.30 -24.94
C ASN A 598 -27.84 -1.14 -25.47
N VAL A 599 -29.00 -1.76 -25.23
CA VAL A 599 -29.36 -3.08 -25.79
C VAL A 599 -29.91 -2.92 -27.21
N GLU A 600 -30.66 -1.84 -27.47
CA GLU A 600 -31.28 -1.54 -28.77
C GLU A 600 -30.76 -0.23 -29.39
N ASP A 601 -30.26 0.70 -28.58
CA ASP A 601 -29.66 1.95 -29.05
C ASP A 601 -28.13 1.90 -28.94
N PRO A 602 -27.38 2.49 -29.87
CA PRO A 602 -25.92 2.55 -29.78
C PRO A 602 -25.47 3.51 -28.67
N SER A 603 -24.21 3.38 -28.23
CA SER A 603 -23.59 4.36 -27.32
C SER A 603 -23.42 5.74 -27.98
N GLU A 604 -23.24 5.76 -29.30
CA GLU A 604 -23.16 6.96 -30.13
C GLU A 604 -24.07 6.82 -31.37
N ASP A 605 -25.01 7.74 -31.54
CA ASP A 605 -25.91 7.80 -32.70
C ASP A 605 -25.60 9.05 -33.55
N PHE A 606 -24.99 8.84 -34.71
CA PHE A 606 -24.66 9.92 -35.64
C PHE A 606 -25.75 10.05 -36.70
N THR A 607 -26.38 11.22 -36.74
CA THR A 607 -27.33 11.60 -37.78
C THR A 607 -26.71 12.66 -38.67
N TYR A 608 -26.50 12.32 -39.94
CA TYR A 608 -26.08 13.30 -40.93
C TYR A 608 -27.23 14.25 -41.23
N ASP A 609 -26.99 15.55 -41.00
CA ASP A 609 -27.93 16.60 -41.36
C ASP A 609 -27.35 17.48 -42.47
N PRO A 610 -27.88 17.41 -43.70
CA PRO A 610 -27.35 18.15 -44.85
C PRO A 610 -27.52 19.67 -44.71
N LYS A 611 -28.33 20.17 -43.77
CA LYS A 611 -28.52 21.61 -43.59
C LYS A 611 -27.21 22.31 -43.22
N PHE A 612 -26.34 21.66 -42.44
CA PHE A 612 -25.06 22.25 -42.05
C PHE A 612 -24.18 22.53 -43.28
N GLY A 613 -24.04 21.58 -44.20
CA GLY A 613 -23.28 21.79 -45.44
C GLY A 613 -23.89 22.86 -46.35
N ASN A 614 -25.22 22.87 -46.49
CA ASN A 614 -25.93 23.80 -47.37
C ASN A 614 -25.94 25.23 -46.85
N LEU A 615 -26.18 25.43 -45.54
CA LEU A 615 -26.31 26.74 -44.92
C LEU A 615 -24.94 27.43 -44.74
N LEU A 616 -23.85 26.67 -44.59
CA LEU A 616 -22.50 27.20 -44.31
C LEU A 616 -21.66 27.52 -45.55
N ARG A 617 -22.05 27.01 -46.73
CA ARG A 617 -21.38 27.28 -48.02
C ARG A 617 -21.13 28.78 -48.27
N GLU A 618 -22.02 29.64 -47.77
CA GLU A 618 -21.94 31.10 -47.95
C GLU A 618 -20.75 31.75 -47.21
N TYR A 619 -20.17 31.08 -46.21
CA TYR A 619 -19.16 31.64 -45.30
C TYR A 619 -17.75 31.07 -45.49
N ILE A 620 -17.62 29.84 -46.02
CA ILE A 620 -16.33 29.14 -46.24
C ILE A 620 -15.81 29.19 -47.69
N GLY A 621 -16.49 29.91 -48.59
CA GLY A 621 -15.89 30.39 -49.85
C GLY A 621 -15.51 29.33 -50.91
N ILE A 622 -15.98 28.08 -50.84
CA ILE A 622 -15.59 27.05 -51.82
C ILE A 622 -16.61 26.98 -52.97
N ASN A 623 -16.10 27.13 -54.20
CA ASN A 623 -16.84 26.92 -55.44
C ASN A 623 -17.60 25.58 -55.42
N ALA A 624 -18.86 25.63 -55.84
CA ALA A 624 -19.87 24.60 -55.63
C ALA A 624 -19.51 23.20 -56.14
N VAL A 625 -19.82 22.18 -55.31
CA VAL A 625 -20.05 20.81 -55.79
C VAL A 625 -21.53 20.63 -56.07
N ARG A 626 -21.87 20.28 -57.31
CA ARG A 626 -23.23 19.90 -57.74
C ARG A 626 -23.35 18.39 -57.66
N TRP A 627 -24.28 17.87 -56.87
CA TRP A 627 -24.70 16.49 -56.99
C TRP A 627 -25.44 16.34 -58.33
N LEU A 628 -24.80 15.70 -59.31
CA LEU A 628 -25.51 15.19 -60.48
C LEU A 628 -26.10 13.85 -60.08
N LYS A 629 -27.43 13.80 -60.02
CA LYS A 629 -28.16 12.52 -60.02
C LYS A 629 -27.80 11.82 -61.34
N THR A 630 -27.02 10.76 -61.25
CA THR A 630 -26.91 9.80 -62.36
C THR A 630 -28.09 8.85 -62.25
N GLU A 631 -28.79 8.64 -63.36
CA GLU A 631 -29.96 7.75 -63.48
C GLU A 631 -29.71 6.34 -62.97
#